data_AF-A0A7T4QVE4-F1
#
_entry.id   AF-A0A7T4QVE4-F1
#
_cell.length_a   1.000
_cell.length_b   1.000
_cell.length_c   1.000
_cell.angle_alpha   90.00
_cell.angle_beta   90.00
_cell.angle_gamma   90.00
#
_symmetry.space_group_name_H-M   'P 1'
#
loop_
_entity.id
_entity.type
_entity.pdbx_description
1 polymer ?
#
loop_
_entity_poly.entity_id
_entity_poly.type
_entity_poly.pdbx_seq_one_letter_code
_entity_poly.pdbx_strand_id
1 'polypeptide(L)' 'MGTHEYLLDKAEKQGIEKGIAKGRLEERAKLKVEKQKAEHEKVISVALEFKKMGLPIADIAKGTGLSIEEVEKL' A
#
# COMPACT_ATOMS: atom_id res chain seq x y z
N MET A 1 35.76 9.13 -31.99
CA MET A 1 34.69 8.34 -31.38
C MET A 1 33.79 7.86 -32.50
N GLY A 2 33.82 6.56 -32.78
CA GLY A 2 33.08 5.99 -33.91
C GLY A 2 31.58 5.98 -33.66
N THR A 3 30.79 5.99 -34.74
CA THR A 3 29.31 5.89 -34.67
C THR A 3 28.83 4.66 -33.89
N HIS A 4 29.64 3.61 -33.83
CA HIS A 4 29.39 2.40 -33.03
C HIS A 4 29.48 2.63 -31.51
N GLU A 5 30.47 3.38 -31.02
CA GLU A 5 30.60 3.67 -29.58
C GLU A 5 29.41 4.51 -29.08
N TYR A 6 28.94 5.45 -29.90
CA TYR A 6 27.80 6.30 -29.56
C TYR A 6 26.49 5.51 -29.45
N LEU A 7 26.29 4.50 -30.31
CA LEU A 7 25.12 3.63 -30.26
C LEU A 7 25.14 2.71 -29.03
N LEU A 8 26.32 2.20 -28.64
CA LEU A 8 26.49 1.40 -27.43
C LEU A 8 26.18 2.21 -26.16
N ASP A 9 26.77 3.41 -26.02
CA ASP A 9 26.55 4.28 -24.85
C ASP A 9 25.07 4.66 -24.69
N LYS A 10 24.39 4.90 -25.82
CA LYS A 10 22.96 5.22 -25.83
C LYS A 10 22.10 4.02 -25.43
N ALA A 11 22.44 2.81 -25.88
CA ALA A 11 21.73 1.59 -25.51
C ALA A 11 21.92 1.26 -24.02
N GLU A 12 23.14 1.42 -23.48
CA GLU A 12 23.43 1.24 -22.06
C GLU A 12 22.65 2.22 -21.18
N LYS A 13 22.67 3.52 -21.51
CA LYS A 13 21.88 4.53 -20.79
C LYS A 13 20.40 4.23 -20.81
N GLN A 14 19.85 3.85 -21.97
CA GLN A 14 18.42 3.49 -22.08
C GLN A 14 18.07 2.21 -21.31
N GLY A 15 18.98 1.24 -21.22
CA GLY A 15 18.80 0.03 -20.42
C GLY A 15 18.76 0.32 -18.92
N ILE A 16 19.70 1.12 -18.42
CA ILE A 16 19.79 1.53 -17.02
C ILE A 16 18.56 2.37 -16.62
N GLU A 17 18.18 3.34 -17.45
CA GLU A 17 17.04 4.22 -17.16
C GLU A 17 15.72 3.45 -17.10
N LYS A 18 15.51 2.49 -18.02
CA LYS A 18 14.34 1.59 -17.98
C LYS A 18 14.35 0.67 -16.76
N GLY A 19 15.51 0.14 -16.37
CA GLY A 19 15.66 -0.69 -15.18
C GLY A 19 15.31 0.06 -13.88
N ILE A 20 15.83 1.27 -13.73
CA ILE A 20 15.56 2.14 -12.56
C ILE A 20 14.08 2.54 -12.52
N ALA A 21 13.49 2.90 -13.66
CA ALA A 21 12.07 3.27 -13.74
C ALA A 21 11.15 2.11 -13.33
N LYS A 22 11.47 0.89 -13.76
CA LYS A 22 10.67 -0.31 -13.43
C LYS A 22 10.77 -0.67 -11.96
N GLY A 23 11.99 -0.66 -11.39
CA GLY A 23 12.19 -0.91 -9.96
C GLY A 23 11.48 0.11 -9.06
N ARG A 24 11.52 1.40 -9.42
CA ARG A 24 10.87 2.47 -8.65
C ARG A 24 9.33 2.40 -8.69
N LEU A 25 8.75 1.86 -9.77
CA LEU A 25 7.31 1.63 -9.88
C LEU A 25 6.85 0.44 -9.04
N GLU A 26 7.60 -0.67 -9.07
CA GLU A 26 7.28 -1.86 -8.25
C GLU A 26 7.38 -1.57 -6.76
N GLU A 27 8.39 -0.83 -6.32
CA GLU A 27 8.55 -0.44 -4.92
C GLU A 27 7.38 0.44 -4.46
N ARG A 28 6.99 1.44 -5.26
CA ARG A 28 5.81 2.28 -4.96
C ARG A 28 4.51 1.49 -4.91
N ALA A 29 4.33 0.50 -5.78
CA ALA A 29 3.15 -0.35 -5.77
C ALA A 29 3.10 -1.21 -4.50
N LYS A 30 4.22 -1.84 -4.10
CA LYS A 30 4.30 -2.62 -2.87
C LYS A 30 4.03 -1.78 -1.63
N LEU A 31 4.63 -0.59 -1.51
CA LEU A 31 4.36 0.30 -0.38
C LEU A 31 2.89 0.73 -0.29
N LYS A 32 2.21 0.93 -1.42
CA LYS A 32 0.78 1.28 -1.41
C LYS A 32 -0.10 0.12 -0.96
N VAL A 33 0.23 -1.11 -1.33
CA VAL A 33 -0.52 -2.30 -0.91
C VAL A 33 -0.28 -2.58 0.58
N GLU A 34 0.97 -2.45 1.03
CA GLU A 34 1.34 -2.67 2.44
C GLU A 34 0.69 -1.64 3.36
N LYS A 35 0.66 -0.35 2.96
CA LYS A 35 -0.05 0.69 3.73
C LYS A 35 -1.55 0.43 3.84
N GLN A 36 -2.21 0.05 2.74
CA GLN A 36 -3.64 -0.24 2.76
C GLN A 36 -3.97 -1.45 3.66
N LYS A 37 -3.15 -2.50 3.63
CA LYS A 37 -3.32 -3.63 4.56
C LYS A 37 -3.15 -3.21 6.00
N ALA A 38 -2.09 -2.46 6.30
CA ALA A 38 -1.82 -1.98 7.65
C ALA A 38 -2.93 -1.05 8.17
N GLU A 39 -3.51 -0.21 7.32
CA GLU A 39 -4.66 0.64 7.69
C GLU A 39 -5.91 -0.20 7.98
N HIS A 40 -6.24 -1.17 7.11
CA HIS A 40 -7.37 -2.06 7.35
C HIS A 40 -7.21 -2.92 8.62
N GLU A 41 -6.03 -3.50 8.85
CA GLU A 41 -5.77 -4.27 10.07
C GLU A 41 -5.88 -3.41 11.32
N LYS A 42 -5.41 -2.15 11.28
CA LYS A 42 -5.56 -1.23 12.42
C LYS A 42 -7.03 -0.93 12.72
N VAL A 43 -7.82 -0.63 11.69
CA VAL A 43 -9.25 -0.35 11.84
C VAL A 43 -9.99 -1.54 12.47
N ILE A 44 -9.70 -2.76 11.99
CA ILE A 44 -10.26 -4.00 12.53
C ILE A 44 -9.81 -4.24 13.99
N SER A 45 -8.52 -4.05 14.27
CA SER A 45 -7.94 -4.27 15.60
C SER A 45 -8.56 -3.32 16.63
N VAL A 46 -8.71 -2.04 16.25
CA VAL A 46 -9.34 -1.00 17.07
C VAL A 46 -10.82 -1.32 17.31
N ALA A 47 -11.56 -1.76 16.27
CA ALA A 47 -12.95 -2.18 16.42
C ALA A 47 -13.10 -3.35 17.40
N LEU A 48 -12.21 -4.35 17.32
CA LEU A 48 -12.16 -5.49 18.23
C LEU A 48 -11.86 -5.08 19.67
N GLU A 49 -10.89 -4.18 19.88
CA GLU A 49 -10.60 -3.64 21.21
C GLU A 49 -11.80 -2.89 21.80
N PHE A 50 -12.46 -2.05 21.00
CA PHE A 50 -13.65 -1.35 21.48
C PHE A 50 -14.79 -2.31 21.82
N LYS A 51 -14.97 -3.39 21.04
CA LYS A 51 -15.95 -4.44 21.35
C LYS A 51 -15.61 -5.15 22.66
N LYS A 52 -14.34 -5.44 22.91
CA LYS A 52 -13.86 -6.00 24.19
C LYS A 52 -14.05 -5.05 25.38
N MET A 53 -13.91 -3.74 25.15
CA MET A 53 -14.16 -2.71 26.17
C MET A 53 -15.67 -2.49 26.44
N GLY A 54 -16.55 -3.10 25.64
CA GLY A 54 -18.01 -2.98 25.82
C GLY A 54 -18.60 -1.70 25.23
N LEU A 55 -17.93 -1.06 24.26
CA LEU A 55 -18.51 0.09 23.57
C LEU A 55 -19.70 -0.33 22.69
N PRO A 56 -20.70 0.55 22.51
CA PRO A 56 -21.80 0.32 21.59
C PRO A 56 -21.29 0.15 20.16
N ILE A 57 -21.78 -0.88 19.46
CA ILE A 57 -21.42 -1.19 18.06
C ILE A 57 -21.59 0.03 17.15
N ALA A 58 -22.61 0.86 17.41
CA ALA A 58 -22.87 2.10 16.67
C ALA A 58 -21.77 3.16 16.84
N ASP A 59 -21.17 3.28 18.03
CA ASP A 59 -20.07 4.22 18.28
C ASP A 59 -18.75 3.66 17.72
N ILE A 60 -18.56 2.35 17.77
CA ILE A 60 -17.43 1.68 17.12
C ILE A 60 -17.48 1.90 15.62
N ALA A 61 -18.63 1.66 15.00
CA ALA A 61 -18.87 1.89 13.58
C ALA A 61 -18.57 3.35 13.19
N LYS A 62 -19.03 4.32 13.99
CA LYS A 62 -18.71 5.75 13.78
C LYS A 62 -17.22 6.06 13.94
N GLY A 63 -16.54 5.49 14.93
CA GLY A 63 -15.13 5.77 15.23
C GLY A 63 -14.14 5.11 14.27
N THR A 64 -14.51 3.95 13.72
CA THR A 64 -13.67 3.14 12.82
C THR A 64 -14.03 3.30 11.34
N GLY A 65 -15.22 3.84 11.04
CA GLY A 65 -15.74 3.95 9.68
C GLY A 65 -16.25 2.63 9.09
N LEU A 66 -16.32 1.57 9.90
CA LEU A 66 -16.91 0.27 9.54
C LEU A 66 -18.43 0.33 9.60
N SER A 67 -19.09 -0.52 8.83
CA SER A 67 -20.54 -0.70 8.98
C SER A 67 -20.88 -1.43 10.27
N ILE A 68 -22.07 -1.19 10.82
CA ILE A 68 -22.55 -1.86 12.04
C ILE A 68 -22.51 -3.39 11.87
N GLU A 69 -22.90 -3.90 10.70
CA GLU A 69 -22.82 -5.32 10.36
C GLU A 69 -21.38 -5.87 10.35
N GLU A 70 -20.40 -5.06 9.92
CA GLU A 70 -18.99 -5.47 9.91
C GLU A 70 -18.45 -5.57 11.33
N VAL A 71 -18.77 -4.59 12.19
CA VAL A 71 -18.39 -4.60 13.60
C VAL A 71 -19.09 -5.73 14.37
N GLU A 72 -20.32 -6.07 13.99
CA GLU A 72 -21.05 -7.20 14.58
C GLU A 72 -20.40 -8.55 14.21
N LYS A 73 -19.93 -8.69 12.96
CA LYS A 73 -19.24 -9.90 12.45
C LYS A 73 -17.79 -10.05 12.92
N LEU A 74 -17.14 -8.97 13.37
CA LEU A 74 -15.79 -8.97 13.96
C LEU A 74 -15.74 -9.67 15.32
#